data_AF-A0A5R9C442-F1
#
_entry.id   AF-A0A5R9C442-F1
#
_cell.length_a   1.000
_cell.length_b   1.000
_cell.length_c   1.000
_cell.angle_alpha   90.00
_cell.angle_beta   90.00
_cell.angle_gamma   90.00
#
_symmetry.space_group_name_H-M   'P 1'
#
loop_
_entity.id
_entity.type
_entity.pdbx_description
1 polymer ?
#
loop_
_entity_poly.entity_id
_entity_poly.type
_entity_poly.pdbx_seq_one_letter_code
_entity_poly.pdbx_strand_id
1 'polypeptide(L)' 'MSKEDRANMIEQAFEDWNFLVNEGSSITGARIQIEKDYELTESEIIKLRLLILGEIERMMETGRIEWGMLDGR' A
#
# COMPACT_ATOMS: atom_id res chain seq x y z
N MET A 1 -8.29 18.55 13.14
CA MET A 1 -8.29 17.89 11.82
C MET A 1 -9.68 17.35 11.56
N SER A 2 -10.30 17.75 10.46
CA SER A 2 -11.66 17.35 10.07
C SER A 2 -11.69 15.88 9.62
N LYS A 3 -12.88 15.28 9.47
CA LYS A 3 -13.02 13.92 8.91
C LYS A 3 -12.57 13.84 7.45
N GLU A 4 -12.76 14.94 6.70
CA GLU A 4 -12.38 15.07 5.30
C GLU A 4 -10.86 15.19 5.16
N ASP A 5 -10.22 16.00 6.02
CA ASP A 5 -8.75 16.11 6.09
C ASP A 5 -8.09 14.74 6.33
N ARG A 6 -8.73 13.92 7.19
CA ARG A 6 -8.26 12.56 7.50
C ARG A 6 -8.45 11.59 6.33
N ALA A 7 -9.50 11.74 5.53
CA ALA A 7 -9.72 10.90 4.34
C ALA A 7 -8.66 11.21 3.28
N ASN A 8 -8.44 12.50 3.00
CA ASN A 8 -7.41 12.96 2.06
C ASN A 8 -6.01 12.50 2.48
N MET A 9 -5.74 12.45 3.79
CA MET A 9 -4.48 11.93 4.33
C MET A 9 -4.26 10.44 4.01
N ILE A 10 -5.31 9.61 4.05
CA ILE A 10 -5.19 8.17 3.73
C ILE A 10 -4.93 7.98 2.23
N GLU A 11 -5.59 8.76 1.38
CA GLU A 11 -5.37 8.75 -0.07
C GLU A 11 -3.92 9.14 -0.37
N GLN A 12 -3.41 10.21 0.24
CA GLN A 12 -2.01 10.62 0.07
C GLN A 12 -1.03 9.55 0.57
N ALA A 13 -1.30 8.94 1.73
CA ALA A 13 -0.47 7.85 2.26
C ALA A 13 -0.42 6.65 1.28
N PHE A 14 -1.54 6.33 0.63
CA PHE A 14 -1.59 5.29 -0.39
C PHE A 14 -0.80 5.67 -1.66
N GLU A 15 -0.92 6.91 -2.13
CA GLU A 15 -0.15 7.39 -3.28
C GLU A 15 1.35 7.35 -3.03
N ASP A 16 1.80 7.79 -1.85
CA ASP A 16 3.20 7.77 -1.45
C ASP A 16 3.72 6.33 -1.33
N TRP A 17 2.91 5.42 -0.78
CA TRP A 17 3.24 3.99 -0.76
C TRP A 17 3.45 3.45 -2.19
N ASN A 18 2.53 3.76 -3.11
CA ASN A 18 2.60 3.29 -4.48
C ASN A 18 3.83 3.87 -5.20
N PHE A 19 4.15 5.15 -4.96
CA PHE A 19 5.37 5.78 -5.44
C PHE A 19 6.63 5.03 -4.98
N LEU A 20 6.75 4.75 -3.67
CA LEU A 20 7.89 4.01 -3.13
C LEU A 20 8.06 2.61 -3.74
N VAL A 21 6.95 1.90 -3.97
CA VAL A 21 6.97 0.59 -4.63
C VAL A 21 7.41 0.72 -6.09
N ASN A 22 6.96 1.76 -6.79
CA ASN A 22 7.37 2.03 -8.17
C ASN A 22 8.87 2.37 -8.28
N GLU A 23 9.45 3.00 -7.25
CA GLU A 23 10.89 3.28 -7.12
C GLU A 23 11.71 2.06 -6.68
N GLY A 24 11.08 0.88 -6.51
CA GLY A 24 11.76 -0.38 -6.21
C GLY A 24 11.81 -0.75 -4.73
N SER A 25 11.10 -0.03 -3.86
CA SER A 25 10.93 -0.46 -2.47
C SER A 25 10.10 -1.74 -2.41
N SER A 26 10.40 -2.63 -1.46
CA SER A 26 9.51 -3.76 -1.18
C SER A 26 8.13 -3.27 -0.72
N ILE A 27 7.06 -3.94 -1.16
CA ILE A 27 5.67 -3.65 -0.75
C ILE A 27 5.55 -3.50 0.76
N THR A 28 6.08 -4.47 1.51
CA THR A 28 6.00 -4.50 2.98
C THR A 28 6.82 -3.38 3.61
N GLY A 29 8.02 -3.11 3.08
CA GLY A 29 8.90 -2.04 3.57
C GLY A 29 8.27 -0.66 3.37
N ALA A 30 7.80 -0.36 2.17
CA ALA A 30 7.10 0.88 1.86
C ALA A 30 5.88 1.07 2.77
N ARG A 31 5.08 0.01 2.99
CA ARG A 31 3.91 0.08 3.88
C ARG A 31 4.30 0.44 5.32
N ILE A 32 5.30 -0.23 5.89
CA ILE A 32 5.75 0.01 7.27
C ILE A 32 6.28 1.45 7.41
N GLN A 33 6.96 1.96 6.39
CA GLN A 33 7.43 3.34 6.37
C GLN A 33 6.23 4.31 6.39
N ILE A 34 5.28 4.18 5.47
CA ILE A 34 4.11 5.06 5.39
C ILE A 34 3.25 5.01 6.67
N GLU A 35 3.03 3.82 7.26
CA GLU A 35 2.30 3.69 8.52
C GLU A 35 2.94 4.49 9.66
N LYS A 36 4.26 4.66 9.65
CA LYS A 36 5.01 5.46 10.63
C LYS A 36 5.01 6.95 10.29
N ASP A 37 5.31 7.29 9.03
CA ASP A 37 5.50 8.67 8.58
C ASP A 37 4.21 9.50 8.73
N TYR A 38 3.05 8.86 8.55
CA TYR A 38 1.74 9.49 8.65
C TYR A 38 1.08 9.40 10.05
N GLU A 39 1.75 8.77 11.02
CA GLU A 39 1.23 8.56 12.39
C GLU A 39 -0.24 8.05 12.43
N LEU A 40 -0.56 7.12 11.54
CA LEU A 40 -1.94 6.64 11.34
C LEU A 40 -2.47 5.95 12.60
N THR A 41 -3.75 6.19 12.91
CA THR A 41 -4.46 5.39 13.93
C THR A 41 -4.66 3.95 13.44
N GLU A 42 -4.91 3.01 14.34
CA GLU A 42 -5.19 1.61 13.98
C GLU A 42 -6.30 1.46 12.93
N SER A 43 -7.36 2.26 13.05
CA SER A 43 -8.48 2.25 12.10
C SER A 43 -8.09 2.75 10.70
N GLU A 44 -7.15 3.69 10.61
CA GLU A 44 -6.65 4.25 9.35
C GLU A 44 -5.62 3.31 8.73
N ILE A 45 -4.80 2.64 9.54
CA ILE A 45 -3.90 1.57 9.11
C ILE A 45 -4.68 0.46 8.41
N ILE A 46 -5.82 0.04 8.97
CA ILE A 46 -6.67 -0.99 8.34
C ILE A 46 -7.17 -0.50 6.97
N LYS A 47 -7.62 0.75 6.86
CA LYS A 47 -8.08 1.33 5.59
C LYS A 47 -6.96 1.39 4.55
N LEU A 48 -5.79 1.89 4.91
CA LEU A 48 -4.62 1.94 4.04
C LEU A 48 -4.26 0.53 3.54
N ARG A 49 -4.24 -0.46 4.45
CA ARG A 49 -3.93 -1.85 4.09
C ARG A 49 -4.92 -2.47 3.10
N LEU A 50 -6.21 -2.10 3.18
CA LEU A 50 -7.21 -2.56 2.22
C LEU A 50 -6.99 -1.94 0.83
N LEU A 51 -6.63 -0.65 0.75
CA LEU A 51 -6.27 -0.01 -0.51
C LEU A 51 -5.03 -0.66 -1.13
N ILE A 52 -4.00 -0.89 -0.32
CA ILE A 52 -2.77 -1.59 -0.72
C ILE A 52 -3.10 -2.99 -1.26
N LEU A 53 -3.97 -3.74 -0.58
CA LEU A 53 -4.36 -5.08 -1.03
C LEU A 53 -5.01 -5.05 -2.41
N GLY A 54 -5.97 -4.14 -2.64
CA GLY A 54 -6.62 -4.02 -3.94
C GLY A 54 -5.65 -3.62 -5.06
N GLU A 55 -4.66 -2.79 -4.75
CA GLU A 55 -3.60 -2.46 -5.70
C GLU A 55 -2.69 -3.65 -6.00
N ILE A 56 -2.32 -4.45 -5.00
CA ILE A 56 -1.55 -5.69 -5.20
C ILE A 56 -2.33 -6.66 -6.08
N GLU A 57 -3.65 -6.84 -5.84
CA GLU A 57 -4.52 -7.66 -6.68
C GLU A 57 -4.48 -7.17 -8.15
N ARG A 58 -4.60 -5.86 -8.39
CA ARG A 58 -4.45 -5.27 -9.72
C ARG A 58 -3.05 -5.51 -10.33
N MET A 59 -2.00 -5.41 -9.53
CA MET A 59 -0.63 -5.71 -9.99
C MET A 59 -0.48 -7.18 -10.39
N MET A 60 -1.18 -8.11 -9.72
CA MET A 60 -1.22 -9.52 -10.10
C MET A 60 -1.98 -9.74 -11.41
N GLU A 61 -3.16 -9.15 -11.56
CA GLU A 61 -3.98 -9.25 -12.79
C GLU A 61 -3.25 -8.73 -14.03
N THR A 62 -2.41 -7.72 -13.86
CA THR A 62 -1.62 -7.10 -14.93
C THR A 62 -0.27 -7.78 -15.17
N GLY A 63 0.09 -8.80 -14.40
CA GLY A 63 1.38 -9.50 -14.50
C GLY A 63 2.57 -8.66 -14.02
N ARG A 64 2.32 -7.57 -13.28
CA ARG A 64 3.37 -6.72 -12.70
C ARG A 64 4.06 -7.40 -11.51
N ILE A 65 3.32 -8.24 -10.79
CA ILE A 65 3.84 -9.09 -9.73
C ILE A 65 3.35 -10.51 -9.98
N GLU A 66 4.28 -11.46 -9.97
CA GLU A 66 3.95 -12.88 -10.03
C GLU A 66 3.85 -13.44 -8.60
N TRP A 67 2.67 -13.94 -8.24
CA TRP A 67 2.47 -14.68 -6.99
C TRP A 67 2.47 -16.17 -7.29
N GLY A 68 3.49 -16.89 -6.77
CA GLY A 68 3.50 -18.35 -6.76
C GLY A 68 3.35 -19.03 -8.12
N MET A 69 4.40 -19.01 -8.94
CA MET A 69 4.72 -20.09 -9.87
C MET A 69 6.21 -20.44 -9.78
N LEU A 70 6.64 -20.92 -8.61
CA LEU A 70 7.68 -21.95 -8.60
C LEU A 70 6.96 -23.25 -8.95
N ASP A 71 6.64 -23.43 -10.23
CA ASP A 71 6.33 -24.75 -10.73
C ASP A 71 7.53 -25.64 -10.40
N GLY A 72 7.25 -26.71 -9.64
CA GLY A 72 8.25 -27.64 -9.16
C GLY A 72 9.19 -28.09 -10.27
N ARG A 73 10.49 -27.82 -10.09
CA ARG A 73 11.61 -28.51 -10.73
C ARG A 73 12.70 -28.72 -9.70
#